data_AF-A0A382EV89-F1
#
_entry.id   AF-A0A382EV89-F1
#
_cell.length_a   1.000
_cell.length_b   1.000
_cell.length_c   1.000
_cell.angle_alpha   90.00
_cell.angle_beta   90.00
_cell.angle_gamma   90.00
#
_symmetry.space_group_name_H-M   'P 1'
#
loop_
_entity.id
_entity.type
_entity.pdbx_description
1 polymer ?
#
loop_
_entity_poly.entity_id
_entity_poly.type
_entity_poly.pdbx_seq_one_letter_code
_entity_poly.pdbx_strand_id
1 'polypeptide(L)' 'MVVGIKQDISSEFSFEKEKTIAKSFSKRFQWEMVLIGIGQACIWLSVWPLVFNEIILLEIGFIVATLCSCMAYL' A
#
# COMPACT_ATOMS: atom_id res chain seq x y z
N MET A 1 -29.71 -24.16 39.04
CA MET A 1 -30.33 -23.03 38.32
C MET A 1 -29.20 -22.12 37.84
N VAL A 2 -28.75 -22.31 36.60
CA VAL A 2 -27.79 -21.39 35.97
C VAL A 2 -28.63 -20.30 35.30
N VAL A 3 -28.50 -19.08 35.83
CA VAL A 3 -29.17 -17.89 35.32
C VAL A 3 -28.58 -17.59 33.95
N GLY A 4 -29.37 -17.84 32.89
CA GLY A 4 -29.02 -17.47 31.53
C GLY A 4 -29.10 -15.96 31.36
N ILE A 5 -27.96 -15.28 31.49
CA ILE A 5 -27.81 -13.90 31.06
C ILE A 5 -27.82 -13.92 29.52
N LYS A 6 -29.02 -13.83 28.94
CA LYS A 6 -29.21 -13.54 27.52
C LYS A 6 -28.93 -12.06 27.35
N GLN A 7 -27.66 -11.72 27.21
CA GLN A 7 -27.20 -10.37 26.90
C GLN A 7 -27.85 -9.98 25.57
N ASP A 8 -28.74 -8.98 25.63
CA ASP A 8 -29.37 -8.38 24.47
C ASP A 8 -28.28 -7.71 23.64
N ILE A 9 -27.69 -8.47 22.71
CA ILE A 9 -26.80 -7.91 21.70
C ILE A 9 -27.71 -7.07 20.82
N SER A 10 -27.77 -5.77 21.15
CA SER A 10 -28.43 -4.75 20.35
C SER A 10 -28.15 -5.03 18.87
N SER A 11 -29.21 -5.14 18.08
CA SER A 11 -29.19 -5.34 16.63
C SER A 11 -28.31 -4.34 15.83
N GLU A 12 -27.73 -3.33 16.50
CA GLU A 12 -26.70 -2.44 15.98
C GLU A 12 -25.31 -3.10 15.85
N PHE A 13 -24.91 -4.00 16.76
CA PHE A 13 -23.60 -4.67 16.76
C PHE A 13 -23.66 -6.11 16.21
N SER A 14 -24.36 -6.30 15.09
CA SER A 14 -24.34 -7.58 14.40
C SER A 14 -23.04 -7.75 13.62
N PHE A 15 -22.37 -8.89 13.79
CA PHE A 15 -21.10 -9.26 13.15
C PHE A 15 -21.07 -9.03 11.63
N GLU A 16 -22.24 -9.12 10.98
CA GLU A 16 -22.40 -8.85 9.54
C GLU A 16 -22.09 -7.39 9.18
N LYS A 17 -22.50 -6.43 10.02
CA LYS A 17 -22.24 -5.00 9.80
C LYS A 17 -20.76 -4.69 10.02
N GLU A 18 -20.15 -5.22 11.09
CA GLU A 18 -18.71 -5.06 11.35
C GLU A 18 -17.85 -5.67 10.23
N LYS A 19 -18.21 -6.86 9.73
CA LYS A 19 -17.54 -7.51 8.61
C LYS A 19 -17.63 -6.69 7.32
N THR A 20 -18.75 -6.03 7.08
CA THR A 20 -18.96 -5.19 5.89
C THR A 20 -18.11 -3.91 5.98
N ILE A 21 -18.04 -3.29 7.15
CA ILE A 21 -17.21 -2.10 7.40
C ILE A 21 -15.73 -2.46 7.25
N ALA A 22 -15.27 -3.55 7.88
CA ALA A 22 -13.89 -4.03 7.76
C ALA A 22 -13.49 -4.30 6.30
N LYS A 23 -14.38 -4.92 5.51
CA LYS A 23 -14.14 -5.18 4.08
C LYS A 23 -14.05 -3.91 3.24
N SER A 24 -14.78 -2.85 3.62
CA SER A 24 -14.71 -1.54 2.94
C SER A 24 -13.39 -0.82 3.24
N PHE A 25 -12.88 -0.93 4.46
CA PHE A 25 -11.65 -0.26 4.90
C PHE A 25 -10.38 -1.00 4.44
N SER A 26 -10.39 -2.33 4.34
CA SER A 26 -9.22 -3.08 3.88
C SER A 26 -8.82 -2.76 2.45
N LYS A 27 -9.75 -2.44 1.55
CA LYS A 27 -9.44 -2.31 0.12
C LYS A 27 -8.83 -0.98 -0.31
N ARG A 28 -9.19 0.13 0.33
CA ARG A 28 -8.84 1.45 -0.22
C ARG A 28 -7.33 1.70 -0.10
N PHE A 29 -6.80 1.58 1.12
CA PHE A 29 -5.40 1.84 1.44
C PHE A 29 -4.40 0.87 0.78
N GLN A 30 -4.86 -0.31 0.34
CA GLN A 30 -3.98 -1.33 -0.25
C GLN A 30 -3.53 -1.01 -1.67
N TRP A 31 -4.39 -0.41 -2.51
CA TRP A 31 -4.03 -0.13 -3.90
C TRP A 31 -3.07 1.04 -4.05
N GLU A 32 -3.17 2.06 -3.19
CA GLU A 32 -2.21 3.16 -3.15
C GLU A 32 -0.79 2.65 -2.84
N MET A 33 -0.64 1.74 -1.87
CA MET A 33 0.65 1.10 -1.55
C MET A 33 1.21 0.29 -2.74
N VAL A 34 0.35 -0.46 -3.42
CA VAL A 34 0.75 -1.24 -4.61
C VAL A 34 1.19 -0.33 -5.75
N LEU A 35 0.45 0.76 -6.01
CA LEU A 35 0.79 1.76 -7.03
C LEU A 35 2.11 2.45 -6.73
N ILE A 36 2.36 2.81 -5.47
CA ILE A 36 3.61 3.43 -5.04
C ILE A 36 4.78 2.45 -5.25
N GLY A 37 4.65 1.21 -4.79
CA GLY A 37 5.70 0.19 -4.95
C GLY A 37 6.01 -0.12 -6.42
N ILE A 38 4.98 -0.28 -7.25
CA ILE A 38 5.15 -0.51 -8.70
C ILE A 38 5.76 0.73 -9.36
N GLY A 39 5.30 1.94 -9.01
CA GLY A 39 5.85 3.19 -9.53
C GLY A 39 7.33 3.34 -9.24
N GLN A 40 7.77 3.07 -8.02
CA GLN A 40 9.19 3.07 -7.64
C GLN A 40 9.99 2.04 -8.47
N ALA A 41 9.49 0.81 -8.59
CA ALA A 41 10.14 -0.22 -9.41
C ALA A 41 10.26 0.20 -10.89
N CYS A 42 9.22 0.81 -11.47
CA CYS A 42 9.24 1.32 -12.83
C CYS A 42 10.28 2.44 -13.01
N ILE A 43 10.34 3.40 -12.08
CA ILE A 43 11.32 4.50 -12.13
C ILE A 43 12.73 3.92 -12.08
N TRP A 44 13.02 3.05 -11.11
CA TRP A 44 14.33 2.42 -10.96
C TRP A 44 14.75 1.63 -12.21
N LEU A 45 13.85 0.82 -12.77
CA LEU A 45 14.13 0.05 -13.99
C LEU A 45 14.29 0.93 -15.23
N SER A 46 13.58 2.06 -15.31
CA SER A 46 13.69 2.99 -16.44
C SER A 46 14.96 3.83 -16.39
N VAL A 47 15.51 4.13 -15.22
CA VAL A 47 16.67 5.02 -15.10
C VAL A 47 17.92 4.43 -15.77
N TRP A 48 18.11 3.11 -15.65
CA TRP A 48 19.27 2.40 -16.22
C TRP A 48 19.35 2.45 -17.74
N PRO A 49 18.31 2.07 -18.52
CA PRO A 49 18.35 2.21 -19.98
C PRO A 49 18.49 3.68 -20.39
N LEU A 50 17.90 4.62 -19.66
CA LEU A 50 18.09 6.05 -19.95
C LEU A 50 19.56 6.49 -19.78
N VAL A 51 20.26 6.00 -18.75
CA VAL A 51 21.69 6.23 -18.56
C VAL A 51 22.53 5.56 -19.64
N PHE A 52 22.24 4.29 -20.00
CA PHE A 52 23.00 3.55 -21.01
C PHE A 52 22.86 4.12 -22.43
N ASN A 53 21.72 4.76 -22.74
CA ASN A 53 21.51 5.45 -24.01
C ASN A 53 22.06 6.90 -24.01
N GLU A 54 22.81 7.29 -22.97
CA GLU A 54 23.38 8.64 -22.80
C GLU A 54 22.34 9.78 -22.82
N ILE A 55 21.07 9.47 -22.53
CA ILE A 55 19.96 10.45 -22.49
C ILE A 55 20.06 11.32 -21.23
N ILE A 56 20.52 10.72 -20.13
CA ILE A 56 20.77 11.40 -18.85
C ILE A 56 22.19 11.12 -18.38
N LEU A 57 22.82 12.10 -17.72
CA LEU A 57 24.13 11.91 -17.11
C LEU A 57 24.08 10.88 -15.98
N LEU A 58 25.18 10.16 -15.82
CA LEU A 58 25.37 9.14 -14.77
C LEU A 58 25.07 9.70 -13.36
N GLU A 59 25.48 10.93 -13.08
CA GLU A 59 25.26 11.56 -11.77
C GLU A 59 23.77 11.77 -11.46
N ILE A 60 22.99 12.18 -12.46
CA ILE A 60 21.54 12.37 -12.33
C ILE A 60 20.85 11.02 -12.13
N GLY A 61 21.24 10.00 -12.93
CA GLY A 61 20.74 8.64 -12.77
C GLY A 61 21.04 8.08 -11.38
N PHE A 62 22.22 8.34 -10.83
CA PHE A 62 22.63 7.92 -9.49
C PHE A 62 21.80 8.57 -8.39
N ILE A 63 21.55 9.89 -8.46
CA ILE A 63 20.73 10.60 -7.48
C ILE A 63 19.29 10.05 -7.50
N VAL A 64 18.72 9.87 -8.68
CA VAL A 64 17.35 9.34 -8.85
C VAL A 64 17.24 7.91 -8.34
N ALA A 65 18.19 7.04 -8.67
CA ALA A 65 18.21 5.66 -8.18
C ALA A 65 18.31 5.60 -6.64
N THR A 66 19.15 6.45 -6.04
CA THR A 66 19.33 6.53 -4.58
C THR A 66 18.04 6.98 -3.90
N LEU A 67 17.42 8.06 -4.38
CA LEU A 67 16.15 8.54 -3.84
C LEU A 67 15.04 7.49 -3.98
N CYS A 68 14.98 6.80 -5.11
CA CYS A 68 14.04 5.72 -5.35
C CYS A 68 14.22 4.57 -4.34
N SER A 69 15.46 4.15 -4.06
CA SER A 69 15.74 3.15 -3.03
C SER A 69 15.42 3.63 -1.60
N CYS A 70 15.61 4.92 -1.30
CA CYS A 70 15.21 5.48 -0.01
C CYS A 70 13.69 5.52 0.18
N MET A 71 12.94 5.78 -0.89
CA MET A 71 11.47 5.84 -0.86
C MET A 71 10.80 4.47 -0.95
N ALA A 72 11.51 3.42 -1.34
CA ALA A 72 10.99 2.04 -1.36
C ALA A 72 10.75 1.44 0.05
N TYR A 73 11.17 2.13 1.12
CA TYR A 73 10.96 1.72 2.51
C TYR A 73 9.68 2.28 3.16
N LEU A 74 8.80 2.93 2.38
CA LEU A 74 7.50 3.48 2.81
C LEU A 74 6.34 2.57 2.39
#